data_AF-A0A183PIE9-F1
#
_entry.id   AF-A0A183PIE9-F1
#
_cell.length_a   1.000
_cell.length_b   1.000
_cell.length_c   1.000
_cell.angle_alpha   90.00
_cell.angle_beta   90.00
_cell.angle_gamma   90.00
#
_symmetry.space_group_name_H-M   'P 1'
#
loop_
_entity.id
_entity.type
_entity.pdbx_description
1 polymer ?
#
loop_
_entity_poly.entity_id
_entity_poly.type
_entity_poly.pdbx_seq_one_letter_code
_entity_poly.pdbx_strand_id
1 'polypeptide(L)'
;MGDSRHILKTLSSRFSGGNKFETFYLIEPFHETYARQMLQLYTALEPYTRIGLQEKVEMYLEIFGNVMIRDVTSKYLISAANNLRRLVTNLGPLPSFEFVDLSHLKYKERDMLESTLKFWSGGDETKFDADKCWNYRLRKHLGTRYDAIPNVFDWDCSITLHDRKATQINSKEYAHWRQYGMAFELREANYNVPNRSLASGRVFRNSAGDKGVYWGYWGDIICSPYLVFGIDTSECSELNRLVNGKHAYAASTISEVNIRKMFWELENQEDCPLHISVPFLDPSTTNDEKVSSQNDPTVENDTDDSKQNMNVENSNSDDCIFMKCK
;
A
#
# COMPACT_ATOMS: atom_id res chain seq x y z
N MET A 1 -7.89 -6.12 7.85
CA MET A 1 -8.05 -4.91 8.68
C MET A 1 -8.71 -3.86 7.80
N GLY A 2 -9.72 -3.14 8.28
CA GLY A 2 -10.33 -2.06 7.48
C GLY A 2 -9.35 -0.91 7.27
N ASP A 3 -9.39 -0.28 6.10
CA ASP A 3 -8.52 0.83 5.70
C ASP A 3 -9.17 1.67 4.59
N SER A 4 -8.54 2.80 4.27
CA SER A 4 -9.03 3.82 3.35
C SER A 4 -8.74 3.55 1.87
N ARG A 5 -8.09 2.42 1.50
CA ARG A 5 -7.57 2.20 0.13
C ARG A 5 -8.64 2.37 -0.95
N HIS A 6 -9.85 1.87 -0.70
CA HIS A 6 -10.91 1.85 -1.71
C HIS A 6 -11.47 3.25 -1.92
N ILE A 7 -11.57 4.04 -0.85
CA ILE A 7 -11.95 5.46 -0.94
C ILE A 7 -10.87 6.19 -1.72
N LEU A 8 -9.59 6.04 -1.35
CA LEU A 8 -8.49 6.72 -2.02
C LEU A 8 -8.40 6.38 -3.50
N LYS A 9 -8.42 5.08 -3.86
CA LYS A 9 -8.41 4.63 -5.26
C LYS A 9 -9.61 5.17 -6.05
N THR A 10 -10.80 5.22 -5.44
CA THR A 10 -12.00 5.75 -6.10
C THR A 10 -11.94 7.27 -6.27
N LEU A 11 -11.35 7.99 -5.31
CA LEU A 11 -11.21 9.44 -5.38
C LEU A 11 -10.12 9.87 -6.38
N SER A 12 -9.00 9.15 -6.45
CA SER A 12 -7.91 9.46 -7.38
C SER A 12 -8.26 9.08 -8.83
N SER A 13 -8.94 7.95 -9.06
CA SER A 13 -9.36 7.50 -10.40
C SER A 13 -10.45 8.34 -11.07
N ARG A 14 -11.03 9.33 -10.37
CA ARG A 14 -12.06 10.22 -10.94
C ARG A 14 -11.56 11.00 -12.13
N PHE A 15 -10.27 11.29 -12.18
CA PHE A 15 -9.68 12.17 -13.17
C PHE A 15 -9.38 11.46 -14.50
N SER A 16 -9.43 10.12 -14.52
CA SER A 16 -9.28 9.29 -15.72
C SER A 16 -10.61 8.94 -16.43
N GLY A 17 -11.71 9.65 -16.13
CA GLY A 17 -12.91 9.70 -16.99
C GLY A 17 -14.09 8.75 -16.65
N GLY A 18 -14.13 8.09 -15.49
CA GLY A 18 -15.19 7.15 -15.11
C GLY A 18 -15.94 7.47 -13.81
N ASN A 19 -17.15 8.06 -13.90
CA ASN A 19 -18.27 8.12 -12.91
C ASN A 19 -18.01 8.25 -11.38
N LYS A 20 -18.58 9.28 -10.71
CA LYS A 20 -19.91 9.38 -10.03
C LYS A 20 -20.12 8.58 -8.73
N PHE A 21 -19.37 8.88 -7.67
CA PHE A 21 -19.84 8.61 -6.30
C PHE A 21 -19.81 9.90 -5.48
N GLU A 22 -20.95 10.34 -4.95
CA GLU A 22 -21.00 11.55 -4.12
C GLU A 22 -20.75 11.23 -2.64
N THR A 23 -21.02 9.99 -2.20
CA THR A 23 -21.02 9.63 -0.78
C THR A 23 -20.56 8.20 -0.57
N PHE A 24 -19.68 7.98 0.43
CA PHE A 24 -19.26 6.66 0.89
C PHE A 24 -19.87 6.38 2.27
N TYR A 25 -20.52 5.24 2.44
CA TYR A 25 -20.98 4.77 3.74
C TYR A 25 -20.00 3.72 4.28
N LEU A 26 -19.41 4.01 5.44
CA LEU A 26 -18.45 3.13 6.09
C LEU A 26 -19.14 2.37 7.22
N ILE A 27 -18.99 1.05 7.20
CA ILE A 27 -19.52 0.16 8.23
C ILE A 27 -18.37 -0.70 8.73
N GLU A 28 -17.93 -0.43 9.96
CA GLU A 28 -16.85 -1.15 10.62
C GLU A 28 -17.32 -1.71 11.98
N PRO A 29 -16.89 -2.92 12.36
CA PRO A 29 -17.26 -3.53 13.63
C PRO A 29 -16.52 -2.93 14.84
N PHE A 30 -15.41 -2.20 14.61
CA PHE A 30 -14.56 -1.66 15.67
C PHE A 30 -14.25 -0.18 15.44
N HIS A 31 -14.37 0.62 16.49
CA HIS A 31 -14.22 2.07 16.45
C HIS A 31 -12.80 2.52 16.08
N GLU A 32 -11.80 1.75 16.51
CA GLU A 32 -10.40 1.99 16.17
C GLU A 32 -10.17 1.95 14.65
N THR A 33 -10.98 1.16 13.93
CA THR A 33 -10.91 1.08 12.46
C THR A 33 -11.44 2.36 11.81
N TYR A 34 -12.55 2.93 12.29
CA TYR A 34 -13.02 4.24 11.83
C TYR A 34 -11.98 5.33 12.10
N ALA A 35 -11.44 5.40 13.34
CA ALA A 35 -10.41 6.37 13.70
C ALA A 35 -9.19 6.28 12.77
N ARG A 36 -8.80 5.05 12.39
CA ARG A 36 -7.65 4.81 11.51
C ARG A 36 -7.95 5.19 10.05
N GLN A 37 -9.14 4.89 9.54
CA GLN A 37 -9.55 5.34 8.21
C GLN A 37 -9.62 6.88 8.15
N MET A 38 -10.16 7.52 9.19
CA MET A 38 -10.16 8.99 9.30
C MET A 38 -8.75 9.55 9.30
N LEU A 39 -7.82 8.97 10.07
CA LEU A 39 -6.41 9.38 10.07
C LEU A 39 -5.77 9.21 8.70
N GLN A 40 -5.96 8.07 8.04
CA GLN A 40 -5.39 7.82 6.71
C GLN A 40 -5.92 8.82 5.67
N LEU A 41 -7.22 9.11 5.67
CA LEU A 41 -7.81 10.11 4.79
C LEU A 41 -7.31 11.51 5.14
N TYR A 42 -7.20 11.85 6.42
CA TYR A 42 -6.67 13.13 6.89
C TYR A 42 -5.22 13.33 6.42
N THR A 43 -4.39 12.28 6.46
CA THR A 43 -3.03 12.31 5.94
C THR A 43 -2.97 12.43 4.43
N ALA A 44 -3.81 11.70 3.70
CA ALA A 44 -3.85 11.76 2.24
C ALA A 44 -4.22 13.16 1.72
N LEU A 45 -5.17 13.81 2.39
CA LEU A 45 -5.72 15.13 2.04
C LEU A 45 -4.94 16.30 2.68
N GLU A 46 -3.81 16.04 3.31
CA GLU A 46 -2.96 17.12 3.82
C GLU A 46 -2.36 17.91 2.64
N PRO A 47 -2.53 19.24 2.58
CA PRO A 47 -2.12 20.04 1.43
C PRO A 47 -0.59 20.14 1.32
N TYR A 48 -0.09 20.28 0.10
CA TYR A 48 1.36 20.36 -0.16
C TYR A 48 2.03 21.60 0.42
N THR A 49 1.25 22.66 0.69
CA THR A 49 1.74 23.86 1.38
C THR A 49 2.16 23.59 2.83
N ARG A 50 1.67 22.51 3.44
CA ARG A 50 2.04 22.10 4.80
C ARG A 50 3.02 20.94 4.82
N ILE A 51 2.79 19.93 3.98
CA ILE A 51 3.65 18.73 3.90
C ILE A 51 3.88 18.38 2.44
N GLY A 52 5.13 18.46 1.99
CA GLY A 52 5.49 18.11 0.61
C GLY A 52 5.14 16.65 0.28
N LEU A 53 4.87 16.38 -1.00
CA LEU A 53 4.38 15.07 -1.48
C LEU A 53 5.22 13.90 -0.97
N GLN A 54 6.55 13.97 -1.07
CA GLN A 54 7.47 12.94 -0.57
C GLN A 54 7.21 12.59 0.90
N GLU A 55 7.25 13.60 1.76
CA GLU A 55 7.09 13.42 3.20
C GLU A 55 5.68 12.90 3.54
N LYS A 56 4.66 13.38 2.83
CA LYS A 56 3.26 12.92 2.98
C LYS A 56 3.10 11.44 2.67
N VAL A 57 3.70 10.96 1.56
CA VAL A 57 3.70 9.55 1.16
C VAL A 57 4.37 8.67 2.21
N GLU A 58 5.55 9.07 2.67
CA GLU A 58 6.29 8.31 3.68
C GLU A 58 5.54 8.25 5.02
N MET A 59 5.03 9.39 5.50
CA MET A 59 4.23 9.46 6.74
C MET A 59 2.99 8.56 6.64
N TYR A 60 2.29 8.60 5.51
CA TYR A 60 1.12 7.74 5.30
C TYR A 60 1.49 6.26 5.39
N LEU A 61 2.54 5.83 4.66
CA LEU A 61 2.97 4.44 4.64
C LEU A 61 3.47 3.97 6.02
N GLU A 62 4.18 4.83 6.76
CA GLU A 62 4.56 4.59 8.14
C GLU A 62 3.34 4.35 9.06
N ILE A 63 2.36 5.26 9.02
CA ILE A 63 1.10 5.14 9.75
C ILE A 63 0.36 3.86 9.34
N PHE A 64 0.43 3.51 8.06
CA PHE A 64 -0.28 2.38 7.48
C PHE A 64 0.34 1.02 7.83
N GLY A 65 1.66 0.89 7.84
CA GLY A 65 2.30 -0.42 7.83
C GLY A 65 3.28 -0.71 8.96
N ASN A 66 3.79 0.31 9.64
CA ASN A 66 4.90 0.13 10.57
C ASN A 66 4.44 0.12 12.04
N VAL A 67 4.98 -0.80 12.81
CA VAL A 67 4.85 -0.85 14.27
C VAL A 67 5.56 0.35 14.93
N MET A 68 6.72 0.74 14.38
CA MET A 68 7.51 1.88 14.84
C MET A 68 7.63 2.93 13.73
N ILE A 69 7.54 4.20 14.09
CA ILE A 69 7.56 5.33 13.17
C ILE A 69 8.62 6.35 13.56
N ARG A 70 8.95 7.25 12.65
CA ARG A 70 9.87 8.36 12.94
C ARG A 70 9.24 9.36 13.92
N ASP A 71 10.09 10.10 14.63
CA ASP A 71 9.65 11.16 15.54
C ASP A 71 8.79 12.23 14.83
N VAL A 72 9.16 12.60 13.59
CA VAL A 72 8.39 13.56 12.77
C VAL A 72 6.98 13.04 12.48
N THR A 73 6.86 11.78 12.05
CA THR A 73 5.58 11.10 11.81
C THR A 73 4.77 10.98 13.10
N SER A 74 5.40 10.72 14.24
CA SER A 74 4.73 10.67 15.54
C SER A 74 4.15 12.03 15.95
N LYS A 75 4.93 13.12 15.80
CA LYS A 75 4.46 14.49 16.06
C LYS A 75 3.29 14.85 15.16
N TYR A 76 3.36 14.47 13.88
CA TYR A 76 2.26 14.61 12.94
C TYR A 76 1.02 13.83 13.39
N LEU A 77 1.17 12.54 13.74
CA LEU A 77 0.11 11.68 14.25
C LEU A 77 -0.59 12.30 15.47
N ILE A 78 0.17 12.84 16.43
CA ILE A 78 -0.37 13.51 17.62
C ILE A 78 -1.20 14.74 17.23
N SER A 79 -0.69 15.56 16.29
CA SER A 79 -1.42 16.73 15.79
C SER A 79 -2.73 16.34 15.08
N ALA A 80 -2.66 15.36 14.17
CA ALA A 80 -3.81 14.82 13.46
C ALA A 80 -4.85 14.23 14.42
N ALA A 81 -4.41 13.43 15.41
CA ALA A 81 -5.29 12.86 16.43
C ALA A 81 -6.03 13.95 17.22
N ASN A 82 -5.35 15.04 17.61
CA ASN A 82 -5.98 16.16 18.29
C ASN A 82 -7.02 16.89 17.42
N ASN A 83 -6.74 17.07 16.13
CA ASN A 83 -7.70 17.68 15.19
C ASN A 83 -8.92 16.80 14.98
N LEU A 84 -8.72 15.51 14.72
CA LEU A 84 -9.81 14.54 14.58
C LEU A 84 -10.63 14.43 15.87
N ARG A 85 -9.98 14.54 17.04
CA ARG A 85 -10.70 14.52 18.33
C ARG A 85 -11.64 15.71 18.47
N ARG A 86 -11.23 16.91 18.04
CA ARG A 86 -12.08 18.11 18.02
C ARG A 86 -13.29 17.93 17.11
N LEU A 87 -13.10 17.28 15.96
CA LEU A 87 -14.18 16.94 15.04
C LEU A 87 -15.19 15.98 15.68
N VAL A 88 -14.73 14.86 16.25
CA VAL A 88 -15.60 13.84 16.88
C VAL A 88 -16.41 14.40 18.05
N THR A 89 -15.83 15.35 18.79
CA THR A 89 -16.46 16.00 19.96
C THR A 89 -17.27 17.26 19.61
N ASN A 90 -17.36 17.62 18.33
CA ASN A 90 -17.99 18.86 17.86
C ASN A 90 -17.44 20.14 18.52
N LEU A 91 -16.17 20.15 18.95
CA LEU A 91 -15.52 21.30 19.61
C LEU A 91 -15.03 22.38 18.63
N GLY A 92 -15.29 22.22 17.34
CA GLY A 92 -15.03 23.23 16.31
C GLY A 92 -14.98 22.63 14.91
N PRO A 93 -15.17 23.47 13.86
CA PRO A 93 -15.05 23.01 12.49
C PRO A 93 -13.62 22.56 12.21
N LEU A 94 -13.50 21.54 11.37
CA LEU A 94 -12.25 21.13 10.75
C LEU A 94 -12.42 21.28 9.23
N PRO A 95 -12.18 22.47 8.66
CA PRO A 95 -12.54 22.79 7.29
C PRO A 95 -12.01 21.79 6.25
N SER A 96 -10.78 21.30 6.45
CA SER A 96 -10.15 20.29 5.58
C SER A 96 -10.78 18.90 5.67
N PHE A 97 -11.76 18.69 6.55
CA PHE A 97 -12.40 17.41 6.82
C PHE A 97 -13.93 17.51 6.94
N GLU A 98 -14.53 18.59 6.40
CA GLU A 98 -15.98 18.82 6.40
C GLU A 98 -16.78 17.77 5.62
N PHE A 99 -16.13 17.01 4.75
CA PHE A 99 -16.75 15.93 3.99
C PHE A 99 -17.08 14.68 4.85
N VAL A 100 -16.66 14.63 6.12
CA VAL A 100 -16.95 13.52 7.02
C VAL A 100 -18.18 13.81 7.87
N ASP A 101 -19.25 13.07 7.61
CA ASP A 101 -20.44 13.05 8.43
C ASP A 101 -20.40 11.93 9.49
N LEU A 102 -20.53 12.31 10.75
CA LEU A 102 -20.57 11.39 11.90
C LEU A 102 -21.99 11.25 12.48
N SER A 103 -23.01 11.84 11.85
CA SER A 103 -24.41 11.89 12.33
C SER A 103 -25.00 10.52 12.66
N HIS A 104 -24.59 9.49 11.93
CA HIS A 104 -25.05 8.11 12.11
C HIS A 104 -24.39 7.36 13.28
N LEU A 105 -23.31 7.89 13.87
CA LEU A 105 -22.69 7.30 15.06
C LEU A 105 -23.44 7.66 16.32
N LYS A 106 -23.75 6.66 17.15
CA LYS A 106 -24.31 6.85 18.49
C LYS A 106 -23.32 7.58 19.39
N TYR A 107 -23.81 8.27 20.42
CA TYR A 107 -22.95 8.96 21.39
C TYR A 107 -21.86 8.07 21.99
N LYS A 108 -22.21 6.84 22.39
CA LYS A 108 -21.24 5.86 22.90
C LYS A 108 -20.11 5.55 21.89
N GLU A 109 -20.43 5.50 20.61
CA GLU A 109 -19.45 5.20 19.55
C GLU A 109 -18.49 6.39 19.36
N ARG A 110 -19.02 7.62 19.44
CA ARG A 110 -18.23 8.85 19.44
C ARG A 110 -17.33 8.96 20.68
N ASP A 111 -17.80 8.58 21.86
CA ASP A 111 -16.99 8.56 23.09
C ASP A 111 -15.81 7.57 22.96
N MET A 112 -16.03 6.42 22.33
CA MET A 112 -14.98 5.42 22.07
C MET A 112 -13.94 5.94 21.05
N LEU A 113 -14.39 6.66 20.02
CA LEU A 113 -13.50 7.35 19.08
C LEU A 113 -12.68 8.43 19.78
N GLU A 114 -13.31 9.28 20.60
CA GLU A 114 -12.61 10.29 21.38
C GLU A 114 -11.55 9.65 22.29
N SER A 115 -11.90 8.57 22.99
CA SER A 115 -10.97 7.84 23.86
C SER A 115 -9.76 7.29 23.09
N THR A 116 -9.99 6.75 21.89
CA THR A 116 -8.94 6.25 20.99
C THR A 116 -8.01 7.37 20.54
N LEU A 117 -8.58 8.49 20.06
CA LEU A 117 -7.81 9.64 19.60
C LEU A 117 -7.03 10.31 20.73
N LYS A 118 -7.61 10.37 21.94
CA LYS A 118 -6.93 10.85 23.15
C LYS A 118 -5.71 10.00 23.49
N PHE A 119 -5.79 8.68 23.32
CA PHE A 119 -4.66 7.79 23.52
C PHE A 119 -3.57 7.99 22.45
N TRP A 120 -3.93 8.22 21.19
CA TRP A 120 -2.98 8.52 20.11
C TRP A 120 -2.22 9.82 20.34
N SER A 121 -2.87 10.83 20.93
CA SER A 121 -2.23 12.10 21.31
C SER A 121 -1.19 11.97 22.43
N GLY A 122 -1.03 10.80 23.06
CA GLY A 122 0.14 10.51 23.89
C GLY A 122 0.18 11.15 25.28
N GLY A 123 -0.92 11.15 26.04
CA GLY A 123 -0.90 11.62 27.43
C GLY A 123 0.10 10.87 28.31
N ASP A 124 0.74 11.58 29.25
CA ASP A 124 1.96 11.18 29.99
C ASP A 124 1.91 9.81 30.70
N GLU A 125 0.72 9.31 31.05
CA GLU A 125 0.57 8.03 31.77
C GLU A 125 0.32 6.83 30.84
N THR A 126 0.11 7.05 29.55
CA THR A 126 -0.32 6.01 28.61
C THR A 126 0.86 5.18 28.09
N LYS A 127 1.06 4.01 28.71
CA LYS A 127 2.09 3.03 28.28
C LYS A 127 1.59 2.21 27.09
N PHE A 128 2.38 2.19 26.02
CA PHE A 128 2.19 1.31 24.87
C PHE A 128 3.55 0.85 24.34
N ASP A 129 3.87 -0.40 24.59
CA ASP A 129 5.09 -1.05 24.13
C ASP A 129 4.74 -1.89 22.89
N ALA A 130 4.85 -1.24 21.72
CA ALA A 130 4.42 -1.82 20.46
C ALA A 130 5.23 -3.06 20.08
N ASP A 131 6.55 -3.04 20.32
CA ASP A 131 7.45 -4.16 20.06
C ASP A 131 7.08 -5.38 20.92
N LYS A 132 6.82 -5.20 22.22
CA LYS A 132 6.34 -6.31 23.06
C LYS A 132 4.99 -6.83 22.60
N CYS A 133 4.09 -5.94 22.20
CA CYS A 133 2.77 -6.35 21.70
C CYS A 133 2.86 -7.16 20.40
N TRP A 134 3.71 -6.73 19.46
CA TRP A 134 3.98 -7.44 18.21
C TRP A 134 4.56 -8.82 18.48
N ASN A 135 5.66 -8.90 19.25
CA ASN A 135 6.33 -10.15 19.61
C ASN A 135 5.38 -11.11 20.34
N TYR A 136 4.57 -10.62 21.27
CA TYR A 136 3.57 -11.44 21.96
C TYR A 136 2.56 -12.05 20.98
N ARG A 137 2.05 -11.26 20.03
CA ARG A 137 1.10 -11.75 19.02
C ARG A 137 1.75 -12.75 18.06
N LEU A 138 2.98 -12.49 17.62
CA LEU A 138 3.74 -13.40 16.77
C LEU A 138 3.97 -14.75 17.47
N ARG A 139 4.45 -14.73 18.73
CA ARG A 139 4.65 -15.94 19.54
C ARG A 139 3.37 -16.71 19.76
N LYS A 140 2.27 -16.03 20.08
CA LYS A 140 0.95 -16.65 20.26
C LYS A 140 0.44 -17.28 18.96
N HIS A 141 0.66 -16.63 17.81
CA HIS A 141 0.22 -17.13 16.52
C HIS A 141 1.02 -18.34 16.04
N LEU A 142 2.36 -18.32 16.20
CA LEU A 142 3.23 -19.40 15.75
C LEU A 142 3.21 -20.62 16.68
N GLY A 143 3.00 -20.41 17.98
CA GLY A 143 2.95 -21.49 18.97
C GLY A 143 4.26 -22.29 18.97
N THR A 144 4.17 -23.60 18.82
CA THR A 144 5.34 -24.51 18.75
C THR A 144 6.24 -24.24 17.55
N ARG A 145 5.75 -23.57 16.51
CA ARG A 145 6.52 -23.23 15.30
C ARG A 145 7.36 -21.95 15.46
N TYR A 146 7.32 -21.30 16.62
CA TYR A 146 8.07 -20.07 16.87
C TYR A 146 9.59 -20.26 16.71
N ASP A 147 10.11 -21.44 17.08
CA ASP A 147 11.54 -21.75 16.92
C ASP A 147 11.93 -22.07 15.47
N ALA A 148 10.94 -22.16 14.56
CA ALA A 148 11.11 -22.43 13.14
C ALA A 148 10.67 -21.24 12.26
N ILE A 149 10.73 -20.00 12.79
CA ILE A 149 10.33 -18.77 12.10
C ILE A 149 10.81 -18.70 10.63
N PRO A 150 12.11 -18.92 10.31
CA PRO A 150 12.57 -18.79 8.92
C PRO A 150 11.80 -19.68 7.95
N ASN A 151 11.52 -20.92 8.33
CA ASN A 151 10.81 -21.89 7.50
C ASN A 151 9.32 -21.54 7.38
N VAL A 152 8.70 -21.09 8.46
CA VAL A 152 7.29 -20.67 8.44
C VAL A 152 7.10 -19.41 7.59
N PHE A 153 8.06 -18.48 7.64
CA PHE A 153 8.01 -17.23 6.90
C PHE A 153 8.15 -17.47 5.41
N ASP A 154 9.08 -18.31 5.00
CA ASP A 154 9.26 -18.71 3.61
C ASP A 154 8.04 -19.49 3.07
N TRP A 155 7.50 -20.43 3.86
CA TRP A 155 6.31 -21.20 3.46
C TRP A 155 5.08 -20.32 3.31
N ASP A 156 4.80 -19.42 4.26
CA ASP A 156 3.65 -18.51 4.16
C ASP A 156 3.83 -17.55 2.97
N CYS A 157 5.05 -17.08 2.67
CA CYS A 157 5.28 -16.25 1.49
C CYS A 157 4.99 -17.03 0.19
N SER A 158 5.62 -18.19 0.03
CA SER A 158 5.52 -18.98 -1.20
C SER A 158 4.10 -19.52 -1.42
N ILE A 159 3.50 -20.13 -0.40
CA ILE A 159 2.22 -20.83 -0.54
C ILE A 159 1.03 -19.90 -0.30
N THR A 160 1.11 -18.98 0.67
CA THR A 160 -0.06 -18.12 0.97
C THR A 160 -0.12 -16.91 0.06
N LEU A 161 1.03 -16.32 -0.32
CA LEU A 161 1.06 -15.12 -1.16
C LEU A 161 1.28 -15.44 -2.65
N HIS A 162 2.32 -16.20 -3.00
CA HIS A 162 2.66 -16.39 -4.42
C HIS A 162 1.67 -17.28 -5.17
N ASP A 163 1.14 -18.35 -4.56
CA ASP A 163 0.05 -19.14 -5.19
C ASP A 163 -1.22 -18.30 -5.44
N ARG A 164 -1.39 -17.21 -4.67
CA ARG A 164 -2.46 -16.22 -4.85
C ARG A 164 -2.06 -15.06 -5.76
N LYS A 165 -0.99 -15.22 -6.54
CA LYS A 165 -0.46 -14.26 -7.52
C LYS A 165 0.14 -12.98 -6.96
N ALA A 166 0.37 -12.89 -5.64
CA ALA A 166 1.05 -11.74 -5.02
C ALA A 166 2.58 -11.88 -5.11
N THR A 167 3.10 -12.13 -6.31
CA THR A 167 4.52 -12.47 -6.54
C THR A 167 5.49 -11.29 -6.36
N GLN A 168 4.97 -10.06 -6.42
CA GLN A 168 5.72 -8.82 -6.22
C GLN A 168 6.32 -8.74 -4.80
N ILE A 169 5.67 -9.38 -3.83
CA ILE A 169 6.15 -9.43 -2.45
C ILE A 169 7.25 -10.49 -2.36
N ASN A 170 8.50 -10.07 -2.21
CA ASN A 170 9.62 -11.01 -2.12
C ASN A 170 9.74 -11.62 -0.71
N SER A 171 10.32 -12.82 -0.61
CA SER A 171 10.44 -13.53 0.67
C SER A 171 11.25 -12.78 1.72
N LYS A 172 12.25 -11.97 1.30
CA LYS A 172 13.09 -11.21 2.23
C LYS A 172 12.33 -10.06 2.89
N GLU A 173 11.63 -9.24 2.10
CA GLU A 173 10.82 -8.12 2.62
C GLU A 173 9.64 -8.64 3.46
N TYR A 174 9.02 -9.75 3.04
CA TYR A 174 7.94 -10.37 3.81
C TYR A 174 8.44 -10.90 5.16
N ALA A 175 9.58 -11.61 5.18
CA ALA A 175 10.17 -12.12 6.40
C ALA A 175 10.60 -11.00 7.34
N HIS A 176 11.21 -9.93 6.80
CA HIS A 176 11.60 -8.74 7.55
C HIS A 176 10.38 -8.07 8.23
N TRP A 177 9.31 -7.82 7.45
CA TRP A 177 8.08 -7.28 8.01
C TRP A 177 7.47 -8.20 9.06
N ARG A 178 7.40 -9.52 8.84
CA ARG A 178 6.84 -10.44 9.85
C ARG A 178 7.68 -10.53 11.12
N GLN A 179 9.00 -10.38 11.00
CA GLN A 179 9.90 -10.43 12.15
C GLN A 179 9.75 -9.18 13.02
N TYR A 180 9.73 -7.99 12.40
CA TYR A 180 9.87 -6.72 13.12
C TYR A 180 8.61 -5.84 13.12
N GLY A 181 7.62 -6.16 12.28
CA GLY A 181 6.46 -5.31 12.06
C GLY A 181 6.77 -4.03 11.29
N MET A 182 7.86 -4.02 10.52
CA MET A 182 8.35 -2.88 9.76
C MET A 182 8.20 -3.15 8.27
N ALA A 183 7.28 -2.44 7.62
CA ALA A 183 6.99 -2.63 6.20
C ALA A 183 7.68 -1.59 5.30
N PHE A 184 7.73 -0.33 5.76
CA PHE A 184 8.11 0.83 4.97
C PHE A 184 9.22 1.62 5.67
N GLU A 185 10.47 1.22 5.43
CA GLU A 185 11.68 1.91 5.87
C GLU A 185 12.29 2.67 4.68
N LEU A 186 11.57 3.71 4.24
CA LEU A 186 11.87 4.42 2.99
C LEU A 186 13.06 5.39 3.10
N ARG A 187 13.59 5.60 4.32
CA ARG A 187 14.78 6.40 4.58
C ARG A 187 15.72 5.67 5.54
N GLU A 188 17.01 5.99 5.45
CA GLU A 188 17.98 5.71 6.49
C GLU A 188 17.72 6.63 7.69
N ALA A 189 16.76 6.25 8.52
CA ALA A 189 16.31 7.02 9.68
C ALA A 189 16.03 6.10 10.87
N ASN A 190 15.91 6.71 12.06
CA ASN A 190 15.56 5.98 13.27
C ASN A 190 14.03 5.86 13.39
N TYR A 191 13.53 4.62 13.34
CA TYR A 191 12.13 4.26 13.58
C TYR A 191 12.01 3.73 15.02
N ASN A 192 11.84 4.63 15.98
CA ASN A 192 11.94 4.30 17.41
C ASN A 192 10.74 4.78 18.25
N VAL A 193 9.70 5.33 17.61
CA VAL A 193 8.47 5.75 18.31
C VAL A 193 7.32 4.80 17.99
N PRO A 194 6.61 4.26 18.99
CA PRO A 194 5.44 3.41 18.76
C PRO A 194 4.36 4.08 17.89
N ASN A 195 3.93 3.37 16.84
CA ASN A 195 2.77 3.78 16.06
C ASN A 195 1.48 3.52 16.85
N ARG A 196 1.05 4.52 17.63
CA ARG A 196 -0.16 4.43 18.46
C ARG A 196 -1.43 4.20 17.64
N SER A 197 -1.44 4.51 16.33
CA SER A 197 -2.60 4.27 15.45
C SER A 197 -2.87 2.78 15.19
N LEU A 198 -1.89 1.92 15.48
CA LEU A 198 -2.03 0.46 15.44
C LEU A 198 -2.35 -0.13 16.81
N ALA A 199 -2.77 0.66 17.79
CA ALA A 199 -3.19 0.16 19.09
C ALA A 199 -4.71 0.01 19.19
N SER A 200 -5.15 -0.98 19.95
CA SER A 200 -6.56 -1.12 20.38
C SER A 200 -6.63 -1.27 21.89
N GLY A 201 -7.57 -0.54 22.48
CA GLY A 201 -7.83 -0.54 23.91
C GLY A 201 -8.90 -1.56 24.26
N ARG A 202 -8.66 -2.35 25.31
CA ARG A 202 -9.66 -3.25 25.89
C ARG A 202 -9.72 -3.05 27.40
N VAL A 203 -10.94 -3.02 27.93
CA VAL A 203 -11.17 -2.89 29.37
C VAL A 203 -10.97 -4.26 30.01
N PHE A 204 -10.02 -4.36 30.93
CA PHE A 204 -9.83 -5.55 31.77
C PHE A 204 -10.05 -5.19 33.23
N ARG A 205 -10.41 -6.20 34.02
CA ARG A 205 -10.41 -6.09 35.48
C ARG A 205 -9.10 -6.64 36.00
N ASN A 206 -8.43 -5.89 36.86
CA ASN A 206 -7.28 -6.40 37.59
C ASN A 206 -7.74 -7.39 38.68
N SER A 207 -6.79 -8.04 39.34
CA SER A 207 -7.04 -8.99 40.44
C SER A 207 -7.73 -8.36 41.65
N ALA A 208 -7.63 -7.03 41.81
CA ALA A 208 -8.28 -6.26 42.87
C ALA A 208 -9.73 -5.83 42.52
N GLY A 209 -10.19 -6.09 41.29
CA GLY A 209 -11.53 -5.74 40.80
C GLY A 209 -11.63 -4.39 40.09
N ASP A 210 -10.57 -3.59 40.06
CA ASP A 210 -10.54 -2.31 39.36
C ASP A 210 -10.53 -2.50 37.85
N LYS A 211 -11.22 -1.61 37.15
CA LYS A 211 -11.25 -1.58 35.68
C LYS A 211 -10.12 -0.71 35.16
N GLY A 212 -9.26 -1.27 34.31
CA GLY A 212 -8.23 -0.56 33.56
C GLY A 212 -8.35 -0.80 32.06
N VAL A 213 -7.94 0.17 31.25
CA VAL A 213 -7.80 -0.02 29.79
C VAL A 213 -6.38 -0.50 29.51
N TYR A 214 -6.26 -1.63 28.83
CA TYR A 214 -4.99 -2.15 28.33
C TYR A 214 -4.92 -1.97 26.82
N TRP A 215 -3.82 -1.39 26.35
CA TRP A 215 -3.56 -1.13 24.94
C TRP A 215 -2.65 -2.21 24.36
N GLY A 216 -3.11 -2.87 23.31
CA GLY A 216 -2.36 -3.90 22.59
C GLY A 216 -2.27 -3.62 21.10
N TYR A 217 -1.46 -4.39 20.37
CA TYR A 217 -1.30 -4.25 18.93
C TYR A 217 -2.53 -4.75 18.16
N TRP A 218 -3.06 -3.87 17.31
CA TRP A 218 -4.20 -4.03 16.43
C TRP A 218 -3.80 -3.81 14.97
N GLY A 219 -3.08 -4.79 14.44
CA GLY A 219 -2.84 -4.93 13.01
C GLY A 219 -2.77 -6.39 12.59
N ASP A 220 -2.58 -6.62 11.29
CA ASP A 220 -2.31 -7.95 10.77
C ASP A 220 -0.85 -8.33 11.02
N ILE A 221 -0.59 -9.63 11.21
CA ILE A 221 0.75 -10.19 11.42
C ILE A 221 1.06 -11.32 10.43
N ILE A 222 0.15 -11.57 9.49
CA ILE A 222 0.20 -12.64 8.48
C ILE A 222 0.12 -12.01 7.09
N CYS A 223 -0.93 -11.21 6.85
CA CYS A 223 -1.15 -10.53 5.57
C CYS A 223 -0.42 -9.19 5.59
N SER A 224 0.65 -9.08 4.79
CA SER A 224 1.51 -7.89 4.80
C SER A 224 0.78 -6.63 4.28
N PRO A 225 1.16 -5.43 4.74
CA PRO A 225 0.70 -4.16 4.20
C PRO A 225 0.96 -4.01 2.69
N TYR A 226 1.92 -4.76 2.15
CA TYR A 226 2.26 -4.76 0.73
C TYR A 226 1.12 -5.25 -0.17
N LEU A 227 0.22 -6.10 0.32
CA LEU A 227 -0.94 -6.56 -0.45
C LEU A 227 -1.89 -5.42 -0.87
N VAL A 228 -1.72 -4.25 -0.27
CA VAL A 228 -2.64 -3.13 -0.43
C VAL A 228 -2.27 -2.24 -1.60
N PHE A 229 -1.00 -1.85 -1.65
CA PHE A 229 -0.49 -0.92 -2.64
C PHE A 229 0.75 -1.45 -3.37
N GLY A 230 1.31 -2.60 -2.96
CA GLY A 230 2.60 -3.10 -3.44
C GLY A 230 2.55 -4.22 -4.46
N ILE A 231 1.35 -4.67 -4.86
CA ILE A 231 1.17 -5.76 -5.83
C ILE A 231 0.58 -5.31 -7.17
N ASP A 232 0.03 -4.10 -7.22
CA ASP A 232 -0.64 -3.57 -8.40
C ASP A 232 0.36 -2.74 -9.21
N THR A 233 0.69 -3.22 -10.40
CA THR A 233 1.60 -2.58 -11.35
C THR A 233 0.90 -2.24 -12.66
N SER A 234 -0.44 -2.33 -12.70
CA SER A 234 -1.24 -2.16 -13.91
C SER A 234 -1.08 -0.77 -14.56
N GLU A 235 -0.78 0.23 -13.75
CA GLU A 235 -0.62 1.63 -14.18
C GLU A 235 0.84 2.04 -14.43
N CYS A 236 1.82 1.18 -14.13
CA CYS A 236 3.24 1.36 -14.43
C CYS A 236 3.91 0.00 -14.62
N SER A 237 3.93 -0.48 -15.87
CA SER A 237 4.43 -1.81 -16.23
C SER A 237 5.91 -2.00 -15.94
N GLU A 238 6.69 -0.92 -15.91
CA GLU A 238 8.12 -0.90 -15.58
C GLU A 238 8.38 -1.46 -14.17
N LEU A 239 7.43 -1.29 -13.25
CA LEU A 239 7.52 -1.84 -11.90
C LEU A 239 7.41 -3.37 -11.86
N ASN A 240 6.89 -3.99 -12.93
CA ASN A 240 6.81 -5.45 -13.06
C ASN A 240 8.07 -6.05 -13.73
N ARG A 241 9.10 -5.25 -13.98
CA ARG A 241 10.34 -5.70 -14.63
C ARG A 241 11.03 -6.80 -13.80
N LEU A 242 11.45 -7.85 -14.49
CA LEU A 242 12.23 -8.95 -13.92
C LEU A 242 13.71 -8.81 -14.26
N VAL A 243 14.58 -9.07 -13.29
CA VAL A 243 16.03 -9.21 -13.46
C VAL A 243 16.44 -10.55 -12.87
N ASN A 244 17.02 -11.43 -13.69
CA ASN A 244 17.37 -12.80 -13.32
C ASN A 244 16.20 -13.58 -12.69
N GLY A 245 15.00 -13.43 -13.27
CA GLY A 245 13.77 -14.10 -12.81
C GLY A 245 13.20 -13.58 -11.49
N LYS A 246 13.68 -12.43 -10.98
CA LYS A 246 13.18 -11.78 -9.76
C LYS A 246 12.69 -10.37 -10.07
N HIS A 247 11.66 -9.91 -9.38
CA HIS A 247 11.18 -8.53 -9.49
C HIS A 247 12.30 -7.54 -9.16
N ALA A 248 12.49 -6.56 -10.05
CA ALA A 248 13.52 -5.53 -9.91
C ALA A 248 13.21 -4.54 -8.77
N TYR A 249 11.91 -4.38 -8.47
CA TYR A 249 11.41 -3.45 -7.46
C TYR A 249 10.70 -4.23 -6.34
N ALA A 250 10.92 -3.79 -5.10
CA ALA A 250 10.27 -4.35 -3.94
C ALA A 250 8.81 -3.88 -3.83
N ALA A 251 7.96 -4.63 -3.15
CA ALA A 251 6.57 -4.25 -2.95
C ALA A 251 6.43 -2.96 -2.10
N SER A 252 7.42 -2.64 -1.27
CA SER A 252 7.52 -1.34 -0.60
C SER A 252 7.67 -0.18 -1.58
N THR A 253 8.53 -0.31 -2.59
CA THR A 253 8.71 0.70 -3.67
C THR A 253 7.46 0.86 -4.51
N ILE A 254 6.82 -0.26 -4.88
CA ILE A 254 5.57 -0.24 -5.65
C ILE A 254 4.47 0.49 -4.84
N SER A 255 4.41 0.25 -3.53
CA SER A 255 3.48 0.94 -2.63
C SER A 255 3.74 2.45 -2.58
N GLU A 256 5.01 2.87 -2.53
CA GLU A 256 5.40 4.28 -2.56
C GLU A 256 4.95 4.96 -3.84
N VAL A 257 5.21 4.35 -5.00
CA VAL A 257 4.79 4.87 -6.31
C VAL A 257 3.27 5.02 -6.38
N ASN A 258 2.53 3.98 -6.02
CA ASN A 258 1.07 3.97 -6.11
C ASN A 258 0.44 5.01 -5.17
N ILE A 259 0.97 5.17 -3.94
CA ILE A 259 0.49 6.18 -3.00
C ILE A 259 0.84 7.60 -3.47
N ARG A 260 2.06 7.79 -3.97
CA ARG A 260 2.50 9.07 -4.54
C ARG A 260 1.62 9.50 -5.69
N LYS A 261 1.33 8.59 -6.62
CA LYS A 261 0.40 8.81 -7.72
C LYS A 261 -0.95 9.27 -7.19
N MET A 262 -1.60 8.47 -6.35
CA MET A 262 -2.93 8.80 -5.82
C MET A 262 -2.94 10.15 -5.10
N PHE A 263 -1.92 10.48 -4.31
CA PHE A 263 -1.87 11.76 -3.61
C PHE A 263 -1.72 12.93 -4.58
N TRP A 264 -0.88 12.78 -5.60
CA TRP A 264 -0.74 13.80 -6.64
C TRP A 264 -2.05 14.08 -7.36
N GLU A 265 -2.76 13.02 -7.77
CA GLU A 265 -4.04 13.12 -8.47
C GLU A 265 -5.11 13.77 -7.59
N LEU A 266 -5.15 13.41 -6.31
CA LEU A 266 -6.10 14.00 -5.35
C LEU A 266 -5.92 15.51 -5.17
N GLU A 267 -4.67 15.99 -5.14
CA GLU A 267 -4.40 17.42 -4.94
C GLU A 267 -4.60 18.21 -6.25
N ASN A 268 -4.08 17.71 -7.36
CA ASN A 268 -4.03 18.46 -8.63
C ASN A 268 -5.29 18.25 -9.49
N GLN A 269 -6.09 17.22 -9.20
CA GLN A 269 -7.31 16.88 -9.94
C GLN A 269 -7.05 16.56 -11.43
N GLU A 270 -5.89 15.98 -11.72
CA GLU A 270 -5.42 15.61 -13.06
C GLU A 270 -4.71 14.24 -12.98
N ASP A 271 -4.48 13.61 -14.13
CA ASP A 271 -3.70 12.36 -14.21
C ASP A 271 -2.22 12.62 -13.84
N CYS A 272 -1.65 11.80 -12.96
CA CYS A 272 -0.28 12.00 -12.49
C CYS A 272 0.77 11.74 -13.58
N PRO A 273 1.67 12.72 -13.87
CA PRO A 273 2.78 12.49 -14.77
C PRO A 273 3.73 11.40 -14.25
N LEU A 274 4.22 10.54 -15.17
CA LEU A 274 5.08 9.42 -14.82
C LEU A 274 6.32 9.84 -14.00
N HIS A 275 7.00 10.91 -14.43
CA HIS A 275 8.19 11.44 -13.74
C HIS A 275 7.92 11.94 -12.31
N ILE A 276 6.66 12.24 -11.97
CA ILE A 276 6.27 12.57 -10.60
C ILE A 276 6.02 11.29 -9.79
N SER A 277 5.24 10.35 -10.33
CA SER A 277 4.92 9.09 -9.65
C SER A 277 6.15 8.19 -9.44
N VAL A 278 7.09 8.19 -10.39
CA VAL A 278 8.28 7.36 -10.40
C VAL A 278 9.54 8.20 -10.73
N PRO A 279 10.00 9.04 -9.78
CA PRO A 279 11.08 9.99 -10.05
C PRO A 279 12.46 9.35 -10.31
N PHE A 280 12.59 8.05 -10.02
CA PHE A 280 13.82 7.27 -10.24
C PHE A 280 13.85 6.53 -11.58
N LEU A 281 12.77 6.55 -12.36
CA LEU A 281 12.78 6.00 -13.72
C LEU A 281 13.17 7.11 -14.69
N ASP A 282 14.26 6.90 -15.42
CA ASP A 282 14.67 7.81 -16.49
C ASP A 282 13.66 7.73 -17.67
N PRO A 283 13.04 8.85 -18.07
CA PRO A 283 12.08 8.88 -19.18
C PRO A 283 12.70 8.59 -20.56
N SER A 284 14.03 8.49 -20.65
CA SER A 284 14.75 8.08 -21.86
C SER A 284 14.71 6.58 -22.12
N THR A 285 14.44 5.76 -21.09
CA THR A 285 14.41 4.29 -21.20
C THR A 285 13.10 3.74 -21.80
N THR A 286 12.09 4.60 -21.97
CA THR A 286 10.74 4.24 -22.41
C THR A 286 10.53 4.21 -23.94
N ASN A 287 11.57 4.46 -24.74
CA ASN A 287 11.44 4.55 -26.21
C ASN A 287 11.90 3.33 -27.01
N ASP A 288 12.49 2.31 -26.39
CA ASP A 288 13.00 1.15 -27.13
C ASP A 288 12.14 -0.09 -26.88
N GLU A 289 10.97 -0.13 -27.52
CA GLU A 289 10.36 -1.36 -28.06
C GLU A 289 9.14 -1.02 -28.95
N LYS A 290 9.36 -0.16 -29.96
CA LYS A 290 8.58 -0.25 -31.21
C LYS A 290 9.49 -0.86 -32.26
N VAL A 291 9.40 -2.18 -32.42
CA VAL A 291 9.94 -2.87 -33.59
C VAL A 291 9.17 -2.37 -34.81
N SER A 292 9.71 -1.32 -35.42
CA SER A 292 9.37 -0.85 -36.75
C SER A 292 10.15 -1.70 -37.74
N SER A 293 9.50 -2.74 -38.27
CA SER A 293 9.91 -3.37 -39.52
C SER A 293 9.72 -2.35 -40.65
N GLN A 294 10.79 -1.67 -41.05
CA GLN A 294 10.89 -0.97 -42.31
C GLN A 294 12.10 -1.48 -43.09
N ASN A 295 11.79 -1.99 -44.28
CA ASN A 295 12.69 -2.39 -45.34
C ASN A 295 13.42 -1.17 -45.93
N ASP A 296 14.64 -1.40 -46.42
CA ASP A 296 15.21 -0.96 -47.71
C ASP A 296 16.75 -0.84 -47.62
N PRO A 297 17.51 -0.77 -48.72
CA PRO A 297 17.49 -1.63 -49.91
C PRO A 297 18.92 -2.05 -50.36
N THR A 298 18.99 -2.97 -51.32
CA THR A 298 20.08 -3.24 -52.32
C THR A 298 21.55 -3.01 -51.95
N VAL A 299 22.33 -4.10 -51.95
CA VAL A 299 23.74 -4.09 -52.35
C VAL A 299 23.93 -5.11 -53.45
N GLU A 300 24.37 -4.61 -54.61
CA GLU A 300 24.82 -5.34 -55.79
C GLU A 300 25.93 -6.34 -55.43
N ASN A 301 25.86 -7.55 -55.97
CA ASN A 301 27.03 -8.41 -56.16
C ASN A 301 26.84 -9.20 -57.46
N ASP A 302 27.66 -8.85 -58.45
CA ASP A 302 27.85 -9.59 -59.69
C ASP A 302 28.75 -10.80 -59.48
N THR A 303 28.33 -11.93 -60.07
CA THR A 303 29.11 -13.05 -60.67
C THR A 303 30.13 -13.79 -59.78
N ASP A 304 30.22 -15.12 -59.76
CA ASP A 304 30.27 -16.02 -60.93
C ASP A 304 30.03 -17.50 -60.54
N ASP A 305 29.68 -18.27 -61.58
CA ASP A 305 29.36 -19.68 -61.76
C ASP A 305 29.95 -20.75 -60.79
N SER A 306 29.11 -21.74 -60.42
CA SER A 306 29.03 -23.03 -61.15
C SER A 306 28.24 -24.15 -60.43
N LYS A 307 27.25 -24.71 -61.15
CA LYS A 307 26.86 -26.15 -61.30
C LYS A 307 26.50 -26.94 -60.01
N GLN A 308 25.39 -27.68 -59.88
CA GLN A 308 24.73 -28.59 -60.83
C GLN A 308 23.41 -29.16 -60.22
N ASN A 309 22.35 -29.21 -61.03
CA ASN A 309 21.28 -30.22 -61.16
C ASN A 309 20.68 -30.95 -59.94
N MET A 310 19.36 -30.84 -59.72
CA MET A 310 18.35 -31.80 -60.24
C MET A 310 16.91 -31.43 -59.83
N ASN A 311 16.00 -31.62 -60.79
CA ASN A 311 14.54 -31.48 -60.73
C ASN A 311 13.86 -32.40 -59.70
N VAL A 312 12.66 -32.06 -59.25
CA VAL A 312 11.38 -32.73 -59.63
C VAL A 312 10.19 -32.11 -58.88
N GLU A 313 9.11 -31.95 -59.64
CA GLU A 313 7.79 -31.38 -59.35
C GLU A 313 6.91 -32.20 -58.37
N ASN A 314 5.96 -31.51 -57.72
CA ASN A 314 4.50 -31.82 -57.59
C ASN A 314 3.96 -31.25 -56.26
N SER A 315 3.09 -30.24 -56.24
CA SER A 315 1.67 -30.13 -56.65
C SER A 315 0.66 -30.52 -55.55
N ASN A 316 -0.40 -29.68 -55.47
CA ASN A 316 -1.64 -29.73 -54.69
C ASN A 316 -1.58 -29.14 -53.26
N SER A 317 -2.18 -27.97 -53.01
CA SER A 317 -3.63 -27.64 -52.95
C SER A 317 -4.32 -28.34 -51.78
N ASP A 318 -4.71 -27.58 -50.76
CA ASP A 318 -6.13 -27.30 -50.52
C ASP A 318 -6.35 -26.29 -49.39
N ASP A 319 -7.21 -25.33 -49.71
CA ASP A 319 -7.79 -24.30 -48.88
C ASP A 319 -8.67 -24.89 -47.76
N CYS A 320 -8.72 -24.22 -46.60
CA CYS A 320 -9.92 -24.22 -45.78
C CYS A 320 -10.10 -22.88 -45.05
N ILE A 321 -10.85 -22.00 -45.71
CA ILE A 321 -11.57 -20.86 -45.14
C ILE A 321 -12.85 -21.41 -44.47
N PHE A 322 -13.25 -20.92 -43.29
CA PHE A 322 -14.61 -20.35 -43.04
C PHE A 322 -14.85 -19.87 -41.59
N MET A 323 -15.07 -18.56 -41.51
CA MET A 323 -16.07 -17.78 -40.77
C MET A 323 -16.30 -17.83 -39.24
N LYS A 324 -16.19 -16.61 -38.70
CA LYS A 324 -16.96 -15.93 -37.64
C LYS A 324 -18.45 -16.34 -37.53
N CYS A 325 -18.94 -16.32 -36.28
CA CYS A 325 -20.31 -15.95 -35.97
C CYS A 325 -20.40 -14.99 -34.76
N LYS A 326 -21.14 -13.90 -35.03
CA LYS A 326 -21.83 -12.88 -34.23
C LYS A 326 -21.48 -12.67 -32.76
#